data_AF-A0A089LUK2-F1
#
_entry.id   AF-A0A089LUK2-F1
#
_cell.length_a   1.000
_cell.length_b   1.000
_cell.length_c   1.000
_cell.angle_alpha   90.00
_cell.angle_beta   90.00
_cell.angle_gamma   90.00
#
_symmetry.space_group_name_H-M   'P 1'
#
loop_
_entity.id
_entity.type
_entity.pdbx_description
1 polymer ?
#
loop_
_entity_poly.entity_id
_entity_poly.type
_entity_poly.pdbx_seq_one_letter_code
_entity_poly.pdbx_strand_id
1 'polypeptide(L)'
;MSDQSATIKELALLYKSLHRPFPYRDSARLKEDFAEAFAHLKEESFNADFNEYCALIAGTVSYVMHNSIPEIPVRQLKLLQKSFFERYPAYAFIQNSLNHYPTISADLEDHERVRGMLLSLIHDIDGGA
;
A
#
# COMPACT_ATOMS: atom_id res chain seq x y z
N MET A 1 -7.66 25.13 2.28
CA MET A 1 -6.61 25.21 3.32
C MET A 1 -6.98 24.51 4.63
N SER A 2 -8.21 24.61 5.17
CA SER A 2 -8.59 23.92 6.43
C SER A 2 -8.63 22.39 6.31
N ASP A 3 -9.01 21.87 5.15
CA ASP A 3 -9.22 20.44 4.92
C ASP A 3 -7.90 19.64 4.80
N GLN A 4 -6.94 20.16 4.01
CA GLN A 4 -5.60 19.57 3.87
C GLN A 4 -4.85 19.43 5.20
N SER A 5 -5.05 20.39 6.13
CA SER A 5 -4.45 20.31 7.47
C SER A 5 -5.00 19.14 8.29
N ALA A 6 -6.29 18.82 8.13
CA ALA A 6 -6.91 17.66 8.78
C ALA A 6 -6.41 16.35 8.15
N THR A 7 -6.36 16.28 6.81
CA THR A 7 -5.84 15.11 6.08
C THR A 7 -4.40 14.79 6.45
N ILE A 8 -3.52 15.79 6.54
CA ILE A 8 -2.11 15.59 6.92
C ILE A 8 -1.99 15.08 8.37
N LYS A 9 -2.81 15.60 9.29
CA LYS A 9 -2.84 15.11 10.68
C LYS A 9 -3.32 13.66 10.75
N GLU A 10 -4.34 13.29 9.98
CA GLU A 10 -4.82 11.91 9.90
C GLU A 10 -3.75 10.98 9.30
N LEU A 11 -3.09 11.39 8.20
CA LEU A 11 -1.96 10.65 7.62
C LEU A 11 -0.83 10.45 8.64
N ALA A 12 -0.50 11.45 9.45
CA ALA A 12 0.52 11.34 10.48
C ALA A 12 0.15 10.36 11.61
N LEU A 13 -1.15 10.25 11.94
CA LEU A 13 -1.63 9.24 12.90
C LEU A 13 -1.55 7.83 12.31
N LEU A 14 -1.96 7.66 11.05
CA LEU A 14 -1.91 6.38 10.33
C LEU A 14 -0.48 5.94 10.00
N TYR A 15 0.46 6.88 9.82
CA TYR A 15 1.84 6.55 9.49
C TYR A 15 2.46 5.56 10.48
N LYS A 16 2.12 5.68 11.78
CA LYS A 16 2.60 4.75 12.81
C LYS A 16 2.09 3.32 12.61
N SER A 17 0.86 3.15 12.09
CA SER A 17 0.30 1.81 11.85
C SER A 17 0.84 1.16 10.57
N LEU A 18 1.50 1.91 9.68
CA LEU A 18 2.14 1.36 8.48
C LEU A 18 3.45 0.62 8.78
N HIS A 19 4.08 0.86 9.93
CA HIS A 19 5.35 0.24 10.33
C HIS A 19 5.18 -1.05 11.13
N ARG A 20 4.08 -1.77 10.90
CA ARG A 20 3.86 -3.08 11.54
C ARG A 20 4.90 -4.10 11.06
N PRO A 21 5.28 -5.08 11.91
CA PRO A 21 6.10 -6.19 11.46
C PRO A 21 5.42 -6.94 10.32
N PHE A 22 6.21 -7.41 9.36
CA PHE A 22 5.68 -8.15 8.21
C PHE A 22 4.87 -9.39 8.67
N PRO A 23 3.70 -9.67 8.07
CA PRO A 23 2.78 -10.73 8.51
C PRO A 23 3.22 -12.14 8.07
N TYR A 24 4.34 -12.63 8.59
CA TYR A 24 4.94 -13.90 8.16
C TYR A 24 4.03 -15.12 8.37
N ARG A 25 3.24 -15.15 9.45
CA ARG A 25 2.34 -16.28 9.73
C ARG A 25 1.22 -16.40 8.69
N ASP A 26 0.56 -15.29 8.41
CA ASP A 26 -0.50 -15.24 7.40
C ASP A 26 0.06 -15.48 6.00
N SER A 27 1.23 -14.91 5.70
CA SER A 27 1.94 -15.13 4.43
C SER A 27 2.27 -16.61 4.20
N ALA A 28 2.78 -17.31 5.23
CA ALA A 28 3.06 -18.74 5.13
C ALA A 28 1.78 -19.53 4.87
N ARG A 29 0.73 -19.29 5.66
CA ARG A 29 -0.56 -19.97 5.49
C ARG A 29 -1.19 -19.69 4.12
N LEU A 30 -1.13 -18.45 3.65
CA LEU A 30 -1.64 -18.06 2.33
C LEU A 30 -0.93 -18.80 1.20
N LYS A 31 0.39 -19.01 1.33
CA LYS A 31 1.16 -19.80 0.35
C LYS A 31 0.83 -21.29 0.41
N GLU A 32 0.51 -21.82 1.59
CA GLU A 32 0.08 -23.22 1.76
C GLU A 32 -1.31 -23.45 1.17
N ASP A 33 -2.28 -22.61 1.54
CA ASP A 33 -3.68 -22.74 1.09
C ASP A 33 -3.83 -22.57 -0.42
N PHE A 34 -2.97 -21.76 -1.05
CA PHE A 34 -2.97 -21.50 -2.49
C PHE A 34 -1.73 -22.06 -3.20
N ALA A 35 -1.12 -23.12 -2.67
CA ALA A 35 0.15 -23.66 -3.16
C ALA A 35 0.15 -23.95 -4.68
N GLU A 36 -0.95 -24.46 -5.22
CA GLU A 36 -1.09 -24.72 -6.66
C GLU A 36 -1.04 -23.41 -7.47
N ALA A 37 -1.78 -22.38 -7.06
CA ALA A 37 -1.76 -21.09 -7.75
C ALA A 37 -0.36 -20.46 -7.68
N PHE A 38 0.29 -20.48 -6.51
CA PHE A 38 1.65 -20.00 -6.33
C PHE A 38 2.70 -20.75 -7.16
N ALA A 39 2.53 -22.06 -7.36
CA ALA A 39 3.44 -22.85 -8.20
C ALA A 39 3.44 -22.39 -9.67
N HIS A 40 2.39 -21.72 -10.14
CA HIS A 40 2.30 -21.16 -11.49
C HIS A 40 2.92 -19.77 -11.62
N LEU A 41 3.18 -19.08 -10.49
CA LEU A 41 3.80 -17.76 -10.45
C LEU A 41 5.33 -17.93 -10.52
N LYS A 42 5.87 -17.97 -11.73
CA LYS A 42 7.33 -18.06 -11.90
C LYS A 42 7.97 -16.74 -11.48
N GLU A 43 8.99 -16.83 -10.64
CA GLU A 43 9.85 -15.70 -10.19
C GLU A 43 9.16 -14.65 -9.29
N GLU A 44 7.85 -14.71 -9.09
CA GLU A 44 7.13 -13.79 -8.22
C GLU A 44 7.26 -14.19 -6.75
N SER A 45 7.47 -13.20 -5.88
CA SER A 45 7.54 -13.39 -4.45
C SER A 45 6.52 -12.50 -3.78
N PHE A 46 5.39 -13.09 -3.39
CA PHE A 46 4.32 -12.37 -2.69
C PHE A 46 4.84 -11.51 -1.54
N ASN A 47 5.83 -12.01 -0.79
CA ASN A 47 6.37 -11.28 0.34
C ASN A 47 7.17 -10.05 -0.10
N ALA A 48 7.97 -10.18 -1.16
CA ALA A 48 8.72 -9.06 -1.71
C ALA A 48 7.77 -8.02 -2.31
N ASP A 49 6.80 -8.47 -3.11
CA ASP A 49 5.85 -7.58 -3.80
C ASP A 49 4.93 -6.84 -2.82
N PHE A 50 4.42 -7.55 -1.81
CA PHE A 50 3.64 -6.96 -0.72
C PHE A 50 4.46 -5.97 0.09
N ASN A 51 5.71 -6.31 0.43
CA ASN A 51 6.59 -5.40 1.15
C ASN A 51 6.92 -4.15 0.32
N GLU A 52 7.25 -4.30 -0.97
CA GLU A 52 7.51 -3.18 -1.88
C GLU A 52 6.28 -2.27 -1.98
N TYR A 53 5.08 -2.85 -2.06
CA TYR A 53 3.83 -2.07 -2.10
C TYR A 53 3.65 -1.22 -0.84
N CYS A 54 3.74 -1.85 0.33
CA CYS A 54 3.58 -1.18 1.61
C CYS A 54 4.66 -0.11 1.83
N ALA A 55 5.92 -0.44 1.55
CA ALA A 55 7.06 0.46 1.69
C ALA A 55 6.94 1.68 0.78
N LEU A 56 6.44 1.51 -0.45
CA LEU A 56 6.20 2.62 -1.37
C LEU A 56 5.17 3.61 -0.81
N ILE A 57 4.07 3.12 -0.24
CA ILE A 57 3.03 3.97 0.34
C ILE A 57 3.57 4.67 1.59
N ALA A 58 4.19 3.94 2.52
CA ALA A 58 4.79 4.51 3.72
C ALA A 58 5.86 5.56 3.38
N GLY A 59 6.74 5.28 2.43
CA GLY A 59 7.73 6.24 1.94
C GLY A 59 7.10 7.48 1.29
N THR A 60 5.92 7.36 0.68
CA THR A 60 5.20 8.53 0.15
C THR A 60 4.66 9.40 1.28
N VAL A 61 4.12 8.78 2.34
CA VAL A 61 3.66 9.50 3.53
C VAL A 61 4.80 10.31 4.16
N SER A 62 6.03 9.78 4.19
CA SER A 62 7.15 10.54 4.76
C SER A 62 7.44 11.84 4.01
N TYR A 63 7.34 11.87 2.67
CA TYR A 63 7.49 13.12 1.91
C TYR A 63 6.39 14.13 2.27
N VAL A 64 5.14 13.68 2.40
CA VAL A 64 4.02 14.55 2.82
C VAL A 64 4.26 15.11 4.22
N MET A 65 4.68 14.26 5.18
CA MET A 65 4.95 14.68 6.55
C MET A 65 6.11 15.68 6.67
N HIS A 66 7.09 15.61 5.76
CA HIS A 66 8.23 16.52 5.72
C HIS A 66 7.99 17.76 4.82
N ASN A 67 6.77 17.93 4.30
CA ASN A 67 6.42 19.02 3.38
C ASN A 67 7.28 19.04 2.10
N SER A 68 7.68 17.84 1.63
CA SER A 68 8.55 17.60 0.47
C SER A 68 7.78 16.89 -0.66
N ILE A 69 6.50 17.18 -0.83
CA ILE A 69 5.66 16.61 -1.91
C ILE A 69 6.28 16.81 -3.31
N PRO A 70 6.85 17.99 -3.66
CA PRO A 70 7.51 18.20 -4.95
C PRO A 70 8.73 17.30 -5.19
N GLU A 71 9.29 16.69 -4.14
CA GLU A 71 10.46 15.82 -4.21
C GLU A 71 10.09 14.33 -4.38
N ILE A 72 8.80 13.99 -4.36
CA ILE A 72 8.36 12.60 -4.55
C ILE A 72 8.78 12.13 -5.95
N PRO A 73 9.52 11.01 -6.07
CA PRO A 73 9.95 10.50 -7.36
C PRO A 73 8.76 10.22 -8.30
N VAL A 74 8.89 10.62 -9.57
CA VAL A 74 7.84 10.38 -10.59
C VAL A 74 7.46 8.90 -10.70
N ARG A 75 8.43 7.97 -10.55
CA ARG A 75 8.14 6.53 -10.53
C ARG A 75 7.24 6.15 -9.36
N GLN A 76 7.46 6.73 -8.20
CA GLN A 76 6.66 6.48 -7.00
C GLN A 76 5.23 7.00 -7.15
N LEU A 77 5.06 8.19 -7.72
CA LEU A 77 3.74 8.74 -8.07
C LEU A 77 2.98 7.84 -9.07
N LYS A 78 3.65 7.40 -10.14
CA LYS A 78 3.06 6.48 -11.13
C LYS A 78 2.62 5.16 -10.51
N LEU A 79 3.44 4.61 -9.63
CA LEU A 79 3.15 3.37 -8.93
C LEU A 79 1.94 3.57 -7.99
N LEU A 80 1.90 4.66 -7.23
CA LEU A 80 0.83 4.99 -6.27
C LEU A 80 -0.59 5.03 -6.89
N GLN A 81 -0.69 5.27 -8.19
CA GLN A 81 -1.97 5.26 -8.92
C GLN A 81 -2.66 3.89 -8.93
N LYS A 82 -1.91 2.80 -8.72
CA LYS A 82 -2.43 1.43 -8.76
C LYS A 82 -2.64 0.88 -7.34
N SER A 83 -3.80 0.27 -7.10
CA SER A 83 -4.03 -0.63 -5.98
C SER A 83 -3.12 -1.87 -6.06
N PHE A 84 -3.07 -2.66 -4.99
CA PHE A 84 -2.21 -3.84 -4.91
C PHE A 84 -2.47 -4.83 -6.05
N PHE A 85 -3.73 -5.20 -6.29
CA PHE A 85 -4.09 -6.17 -7.33
C PHE A 85 -3.99 -5.60 -8.76
N GLU A 86 -4.06 -4.28 -8.93
CA GLU A 86 -3.76 -3.65 -10.23
C GLU A 86 -2.26 -3.63 -10.53
N ARG A 87 -1.42 -3.57 -9.48
CA ARG A 87 0.04 -3.63 -9.63
C ARG A 87 0.52 -5.07 -9.81
N TYR A 88 -0.04 -6.00 -9.06
CA TYR A 88 0.33 -7.41 -9.06
C TYR A 88 -0.89 -8.29 -9.40
N PRO A 89 -1.34 -8.27 -10.66
CA PRO A 89 -2.56 -8.98 -11.07
C PRO A 89 -2.47 -10.50 -10.93
N ALA A 90 -1.24 -11.04 -10.87
CA ALA A 90 -0.99 -12.44 -10.63
C ALA A 90 -1.57 -12.94 -9.30
N TYR A 91 -1.71 -12.07 -8.29
CA TYR A 91 -2.31 -12.41 -6.99
C TYR A 91 -3.83 -12.22 -6.96
N ALA A 92 -4.52 -11.97 -8.08
CA ALA A 92 -5.98 -11.75 -8.07
C ALA A 92 -6.76 -12.94 -7.45
N PHE A 93 -6.20 -14.16 -7.49
CA PHE A 93 -6.84 -15.35 -6.92
C PHE A 93 -7.03 -15.31 -5.39
N ILE A 94 -6.25 -14.51 -4.65
CA ILE A 94 -6.41 -14.39 -3.18
C ILE A 94 -7.39 -13.28 -2.77
N GLN A 95 -7.79 -12.39 -3.68
CA GLN A 95 -8.51 -11.16 -3.35
C GLN A 95 -9.79 -11.41 -2.54
N ASN A 96 -10.57 -12.42 -2.92
CA ASN A 96 -11.85 -12.75 -2.26
C ASN A 96 -11.69 -13.57 -0.97
N SER A 97 -10.47 -13.95 -0.60
CA SER A 97 -10.18 -14.80 0.56
C SER A 97 -9.25 -14.13 1.57
N LEU A 98 -8.91 -12.85 1.36
CA LEU A 98 -8.03 -12.09 2.25
C LEU A 98 -8.55 -12.01 3.69
N ASN A 99 -9.87 -12.01 3.87
CA ASN A 99 -10.51 -12.02 5.19
C ASN A 99 -10.10 -13.22 6.07
N HIS A 100 -9.62 -14.31 5.47
CA HIS A 100 -9.09 -15.44 6.23
C HIS A 100 -7.72 -15.13 6.84
N TYR A 101 -6.96 -14.18 6.28
CA TYR A 101 -5.60 -13.77 6.66
C TYR A 101 -5.61 -12.39 7.33
N PRO A 102 -6.03 -12.29 8.60
CA PRO A 102 -6.39 -11.02 9.22
C PRO A 102 -5.27 -9.98 9.28
N THR A 103 -4.01 -10.41 9.44
CA THR A 103 -2.88 -9.48 9.47
C THR A 103 -2.52 -8.96 8.07
N ILE A 104 -2.55 -9.81 7.04
CA ILE A 104 -2.39 -9.35 5.65
C ILE A 104 -3.57 -8.44 5.25
N SER A 105 -4.80 -8.83 5.56
CA SER A 105 -6.02 -8.06 5.22
C SER A 105 -5.96 -6.67 5.85
N ALA A 106 -5.72 -6.62 7.17
CA ALA A 106 -5.66 -5.35 7.90
C ALA A 106 -4.52 -4.46 7.40
N ASP A 107 -3.34 -5.03 7.14
CA ASP A 107 -2.22 -4.23 6.61
C ASP A 107 -2.52 -3.72 5.20
N LEU A 108 -3.09 -4.55 4.32
CA LEU A 108 -3.46 -4.11 2.97
C LEU A 108 -4.53 -3.01 3.01
N GLU A 109 -5.57 -3.17 3.84
CA GLU A 109 -6.64 -2.19 4.00
C GLU A 109 -6.12 -0.85 4.50
N ASP A 110 -5.25 -0.85 5.52
CA ASP A 110 -4.63 0.36 6.05
C ASP A 110 -3.79 1.07 4.97
N HIS A 111 -3.01 0.31 4.19
CA HIS A 111 -2.19 0.88 3.11
C HIS A 111 -3.03 1.39 1.94
N GLU A 112 -4.08 0.68 1.52
CA GLU A 112 -5.00 1.13 0.47
C GLU A 112 -5.74 2.41 0.88
N ARG A 113 -6.20 2.50 2.14
CA ARG A 113 -6.81 3.71 2.68
C ARG A 113 -5.84 4.89 2.60
N VAL A 114 -4.60 4.70 3.06
CA VAL A 114 -3.57 5.75 3.02
C VAL A 114 -3.23 6.12 1.58
N ARG A 115 -3.14 5.16 0.66
CA ARG A 115 -2.94 5.43 -0.77
C ARG A 115 -4.04 6.35 -1.33
N GLY A 116 -5.31 6.06 -1.01
CA GLY A 116 -6.44 6.92 -1.42
C GLY A 116 -6.30 8.35 -0.89
N MET A 117 -5.96 8.51 0.39
CA MET A 117 -5.73 9.83 1.00
C MET A 117 -4.56 10.59 0.36
N LEU A 118 -3.45 9.90 0.05
CA LEU A 118 -2.30 10.49 -0.63
C LEU A 118 -2.66 10.95 -2.04
N LEU A 119 -3.40 10.15 -2.80
CA LEU A 119 -3.83 10.51 -4.15
C LEU A 119 -4.72 11.76 -4.15
N SER A 120 -5.70 11.83 -3.24
CA SER A 120 -6.54 13.02 -3.10
C SER A 120 -5.71 14.25 -2.74
N LEU A 121 -4.81 14.13 -1.76
CA LEU A 121 -3.96 15.24 -1.33
C LEU A 121 -3.05 15.76 -2.46
N ILE A 122 -2.41 14.85 -3.20
CA ILE A 122 -1.50 15.22 -4.29
C ILE A 122 -2.28 15.85 -5.44
N HIS A 123 -3.44 15.30 -5.80
CA HIS A 123 -4.29 15.86 -6.84
C HIS A 123 -4.80 17.27 -6.49
N ASP A 124 -5.20 17.51 -5.24
CA ASP A 124 -5.64 18.84 -4.78
C ASP A 124 -4.52 19.89 -4.82
N ILE A 125 -3.26 19.46 -4.72
CA ILE A 125 -2.09 20.34 -4.82
C ILE A 125 -1.76 20.64 -6.29
N ASP A 126 -1.80 19.62 -7.15
CA ASP A 126 -1.48 19.75 -8.57
C ASP A 126 -2.59 20.44 -9.39
N GLY A 127 -3.86 20.27 -9.00
CA GLY A 127 -5.03 20.87 -9.66
C GLY A 127 -5.36 22.29 -9.21
N GLY A 128 -4.60 22.85 -8.26
CA GLY A 128 -4.75 24.22 -7.75
C GLY A 128 -3.80 25.25 -8.37
N ALA A 129 -3.05 24.87 -9.43
CA ALA A 129 -2.11 25.72 -10.16
C ALA A 129 -2.73 26.37 -11.41
#